data_AF-E1LKS9-F1
#
_entry.id   AF-E1LKS9-F1
#
_cell.length_a   1.000
_cell.length_b   1.000
_cell.length_c   1.000
_cell.angle_alpha   90.00
_cell.angle_beta   90.00
_cell.angle_gamma   90.00
#
_symmetry.space_group_name_H-M   'P 1'
#
loop_
_entity.id
_entity.type
_entity.pdbx_description
1 polymer ?
#
loop_
_entity_poly.entity_id
_entity_poly.type
_entity_poly.pdbx_seq_one_letter_code
_entity_poly.pdbx_strand_id
1 'polypeptide(L)'
;MGIDRYLYRPYARAPGVEKVYEKISGRHFERTSIVAGQVNREFIAPMIYKESMTRDFFVEWFKTQLLPALKTPHVIVMDNASFHPKIDTFSYLYHLIPQI
;
A
#
# COMPACT_ATOMS: atom_id res chain seq x y z
N MET A 1 -2.29 -4.16 -3.99
CA MET A 1 -1.05 -4.37 -4.78
C MET A 1 0.01 -4.94 -3.84
N GLY A 2 0.87 -5.84 -4.32
CA GLY A 2 1.91 -6.46 -3.51
C GLY A 2 3.23 -6.52 -4.28
N ILE A 3 4.34 -6.55 -3.56
CA ILE A 3 5.68 -6.66 -4.12
C ILE A 3 6.01 -8.14 -4.28
N ASP A 4 6.40 -8.52 -5.50
CA ASP A 4 6.89 -9.87 -5.81
C ASP A 4 8.40 -9.94 -5.55
N ARG A 5 8.81 -10.97 -4.82
CA ARG A 5 10.15 -11.10 -4.25
C ARG A 5 11.21 -11.55 -5.27
N TYR A 6 10.82 -12.00 -6.47
CA TYR A 6 11.74 -12.60 -7.45
C TYR A 6 11.45 -12.27 -8.93
N LEU A 7 11.43 -10.99 -9.30
CA LEU A 7 11.41 -10.57 -10.72
C LEU A 7 12.79 -10.63 -11.41
N TYR A 8 13.84 -11.07 -10.71
CA TYR A 8 15.21 -11.12 -11.24
C TYR A 8 15.61 -12.55 -11.63
N ARG A 9 16.05 -12.74 -12.90
CA ARG A 9 16.65 -13.99 -13.37
C ARG A 9 18.18 -13.87 -13.24
N PRO A 10 18.84 -14.63 -12.36
CA PRO A 10 20.27 -14.46 -12.13
C PRO A 10 21.14 -14.92 -13.31
N TYR A 11 20.61 -15.78 -14.21
CA TYR A 11 21.37 -16.35 -15.32
C TYR A 11 20.54 -16.48 -16.60
N ALA A 12 21.14 -16.08 -17.72
CA ALA A 12 20.67 -16.34 -19.08
C ALA A 12 21.88 -16.72 -19.96
N ARG A 13 21.68 -17.54 -21.00
CA ARG A 13 22.75 -17.89 -21.94
C ARG A 13 22.62 -17.03 -23.20
N ALA A 14 23.68 -16.31 -23.52
CA ALA A 14 23.89 -15.65 -24.80
C ALA A 14 25.31 -15.94 -25.30
N PRO A 15 25.56 -15.88 -26.62
CA PRO A 15 26.93 -15.87 -27.14
C PRO A 15 27.60 -14.54 -26.72
N GLY A 16 28.48 -14.56 -25.71
CA GLY A 16 29.31 -13.40 -25.31
C GLY A 16 28.84 -12.63 -24.06
N VAL A 17 29.26 -11.36 -23.95
CA VAL A 17 29.02 -10.43 -22.81
C VAL A 17 27.74 -9.59 -23.01
N GLU A 18 26.79 -10.08 -23.81
CA GLU A 18 25.56 -9.34 -24.10
C GLU A 18 24.49 -9.58 -23.04
N LYS A 19 23.81 -8.50 -22.63
CA LYS A 19 22.64 -8.60 -21.74
C LYS A 19 21.49 -9.28 -22.50
N VAL A 20 20.95 -10.35 -21.90
CA VAL A 20 19.77 -11.03 -22.43
C VAL A 20 18.52 -10.31 -21.95
N TYR A 21 17.82 -9.67 -22.88
CA TYR A 21 16.51 -9.07 -22.64
C TYR A 21 15.42 -10.07 -23.07
N GLU A 22 14.88 -10.83 -22.12
CA GLU A 22 13.80 -11.80 -22.37
C GLU A 22 12.61 -11.51 -21.45
N LYS A 23 11.40 -11.90 -21.88
CA LYS A 23 10.18 -11.75 -21.07
C LYS A 23 10.24 -12.68 -19.86
N ILE A 24 10.38 -12.13 -18.66
CA ILE A 24 10.26 -12.90 -17.42
C ILE A 24 8.77 -13.01 -17.07
N SER A 25 8.23 -14.23 -17.08
CA SER A 25 6.88 -14.48 -16.56
C SER A 25 6.90 -14.27 -15.04
N GLY A 26 6.13 -13.31 -14.52
CA GLY A 26 5.92 -13.19 -13.07
C GLY A 26 5.39 -14.51 -12.52
N ARG A 27 6.05 -15.07 -11.50
CA ARG A 27 5.58 -16.26 -10.80
C ARG A 27 4.79 -15.78 -9.58
N HIS A 28 3.63 -16.39 -9.29
CA HIS A 28 2.89 -16.10 -8.07
C HIS A 28 3.67 -16.62 -6.84
N PHE A 29 4.61 -15.83 -6.34
CA PHE A 29 5.25 -16.04 -5.05
C PHE A 29 4.48 -15.29 -3.94
N GLU A 30 4.79 -15.61 -2.68
CA GLU A 30 4.20 -14.99 -1.48
C GLU A 30 4.25 -13.46 -1.60
N ARG A 31 3.09 -12.83 -1.85
CA ARG A 31 2.99 -11.37 -2.01
C ARG A 31 3.22 -10.72 -0.66
N THR A 32 4.17 -9.78 -0.61
CA THR A 32 4.33 -8.90 0.54
C THR A 32 3.59 -7.60 0.22
N SER A 33 2.52 -7.32 0.96
CA SER A 33 1.72 -6.11 0.78
C SER A 33 2.08 -5.08 1.85
N ILE A 34 2.05 -3.80 1.51
CA ILE A 34 2.41 -2.70 2.40
C ILE A 34 1.38 -1.59 2.27
N VAL A 35 1.01 -0.97 3.38
CA VAL A 35 0.23 0.27 3.44
C VAL A 35 0.97 1.28 4.31
N ALA A 36 0.97 2.54 3.91
CA ALA A 36 1.57 3.65 4.65
C ALA A 36 0.92 4.96 4.24
N GLY A 37 0.86 5.94 5.14
CA GLY A 37 0.64 7.33 4.79
C GLY A 37 1.95 8.00 4.40
N GLN A 38 1.88 9.11 3.66
CA GLN A 38 3.05 9.93 3.34
C GLN A 38 2.75 11.40 3.65
N VAL A 39 3.58 12.03 4.49
CA VAL A 39 3.48 13.45 4.86
C VAL A 39 4.87 14.08 4.72
N ASN A 40 4.99 15.21 4.03
CA ASN A 40 6.26 15.91 3.84
C ASN A 40 7.42 15.02 3.33
N ARG A 41 7.09 14.08 2.43
CA ARG A 41 7.99 13.03 1.89
C ARG A 41 8.43 11.95 2.88
N GLU A 42 7.95 11.98 4.11
CA GLU A 42 8.19 10.95 5.13
C GLU A 42 7.02 9.98 5.20
N PHE A 43 7.32 8.69 5.38
CA PHE A 43 6.30 7.67 5.57
C PHE A 43 5.85 7.61 7.03
N ILE A 44 4.54 7.53 7.25
CA ILE A 44 3.92 7.38 8.56
C ILE A 44 2.99 6.16 8.57
N ALA A 45 2.79 5.58 9.76
CA ALA A 45 1.96 4.40 9.97
C ALA A 45 2.22 3.23 8.97
N PRO A 46 3.50 2.88 8.66
CA PRO A 46 3.77 1.79 7.74
C PRO A 46 3.38 0.44 8.35
N MET A 47 2.68 -0.39 7.57
CA MET A 47 2.31 -1.75 7.98
C MET A 47 2.52 -2.73 6.82
N ILE A 48 3.16 -3.85 7.12
CA ILE A 48 3.34 -4.98 6.21
C ILE A 48 2.26 -6.02 6.51
N TYR A 49 1.61 -6.55 5.49
CA TYR A 49 0.59 -7.59 5.60
C TYR A 49 0.70 -8.61 4.46
N LYS A 50 0.27 -9.85 4.70
CA LYS A 50 0.39 -10.96 3.73
C LYS A 50 -0.86 -11.17 2.88
N GLU A 51 -2.02 -10.88 3.45
CA GLU A 51 -3.32 -11.09 2.80
C GLU A 51 -3.66 -9.94 1.85
N SER A 52 -4.86 -9.97 1.28
CA SER A 52 -5.38 -8.87 0.45
C SER A 52 -5.91 -7.74 1.33
N MET A 53 -5.79 -6.49 0.85
CA MET A 53 -6.40 -5.34 1.52
C MET A 53 -7.93 -5.45 1.41
N THR A 54 -8.60 -5.67 2.52
CA THR A 54 -10.06 -5.60 2.62
C THR A 54 -10.49 -4.24 3.13
N ARG A 55 -11.77 -3.91 2.99
CA ARG A 55 -12.32 -2.67 3.53
C ARG A 55 -12.16 -2.60 5.05
N ASP A 56 -12.46 -3.68 5.76
CA ASP A 56 -12.41 -3.69 7.22
C ASP A 56 -10.98 -3.55 7.73
N PHE A 57 -10.03 -4.27 7.10
CA PHE A 57 -8.62 -4.16 7.42
C PHE A 57 -8.08 -2.74 7.15
N PHE A 58 -8.50 -2.11 6.05
CA PHE A 58 -8.18 -0.72 5.76
C PHE A 58 -8.74 0.22 6.83
N VAL A 59 -10.03 0.09 7.19
CA VAL A 59 -10.68 0.96 8.18
C VAL A 59 -10.02 0.82 9.55
N GLU A 60 -9.66 -0.39 9.96
CA GLU A 60 -8.96 -0.65 11.21
C GLU A 60 -7.58 0.02 11.23
N TRP A 61 -6.73 -0.24 10.23
CA TRP A 61 -5.43 0.43 10.09
C TRP A 61 -5.57 1.95 10.04
N PHE A 62 -6.54 2.45 9.29
CA PHE A 62 -6.77 3.88 9.13
C PHE A 62 -7.08 4.54 10.48
N LYS A 63 -7.99 3.96 11.26
CA LYS A 63 -8.40 4.49 12.57
C LYS A 63 -7.34 4.32 13.65
N THR A 64 -6.66 3.17 13.69
CA THR A 64 -5.79 2.79 14.80
C THR A 64 -4.32 3.19 14.59
N GLN A 65 -3.89 3.37 13.34
CA GLN A 65 -2.49 3.67 13.02
C GLN A 65 -2.33 4.98 12.26
N LEU A 66 -3.10 5.20 11.18
CA LEU A 66 -2.91 6.40 10.36
C LEU A 66 -3.37 7.67 11.08
N LEU A 67 -4.61 7.72 11.58
CA LEU A 67 -5.15 8.92 12.23
C LEU A 67 -4.34 9.37 13.46
N PRO A 68 -3.92 8.47 14.38
CA PRO A 68 -3.11 8.89 15.53
C PRO A 68 -1.71 9.38 15.14
N ALA A 69 -1.21 9.03 13.95
CA ALA A 69 0.08 9.51 13.46
C ALA A 69 0.02 10.93 12.86
N LEU A 70 -1.19 11.47 12.63
CA LEU A 70 -1.41 12.82 12.10
C LEU A 70 -1.36 13.85 13.24
N LYS A 71 -0.38 14.76 13.20
CA LYS A 71 -0.14 15.74 14.28
C LYS A 71 -0.87 17.07 14.11
N THR A 72 -1.36 17.35 12.90
CA THR A 72 -2.02 18.60 12.53
C THR A 72 -3.23 18.30 11.65
N PRO A 73 -4.13 19.26 11.39
CA PRO A 73 -5.14 19.08 10.36
C PRO A 73 -4.48 18.74 9.01
N HIS A 74 -4.83 17.59 8.45
CA HIS A 74 -4.32 17.11 7.16
C HIS A 74 -5.46 16.80 6.20
N VAL A 75 -5.20 17.01 4.91
CA VAL A 75 -6.06 16.49 3.82
C VAL A 75 -5.48 15.15 3.39
N ILE A 76 -6.31 14.10 3.44
CA ILE A 76 -5.92 12.76 3.03
C ILE A 76 -6.36 12.56 1.58
N VAL A 77 -5.39 12.25 0.71
CA VAL A 77 -5.62 11.95 -0.70
C VAL A 77 -5.28 10.48 -0.94
N MET A 78 -6.19 9.74 -1.56
CA MET A 78 -6.07 8.31 -1.83
C MET A 78 -6.51 8.02 -3.27
N ASP A 79 -6.09 6.89 -3.81
CA ASP A 79 -6.61 6.39 -5.09
C ASP A 79 -8.07 5.90 -4.97
N ASN A 80 -8.74 5.63 -6.09
CA ASN A 80 -10.11 5.11 -6.09
C ASN A 80 -10.12 3.57 -6.10
N ALA A 81 -9.53 2.96 -5.07
CA ALA A 81 -9.60 1.52 -4.87
C ALA A 81 -10.95 1.07 -4.28
N SER A 82 -11.45 -0.09 -4.69
CA SER A 82 -12.77 -0.60 -4.30
C SER A 82 -12.94 -0.93 -2.81
N PHE A 83 -11.82 -1.12 -2.09
CA PHE A 83 -11.83 -1.35 -0.64
C PHE A 83 -11.86 -0.04 0.17
N HIS A 84 -11.64 1.11 -0.47
CA HIS A 84 -11.85 2.38 0.21
C HIS A 84 -13.34 2.58 0.46
N PRO A 85 -13.73 2.98 1.67
CA PRO A 85 -15.11 3.33 1.97
C PRO A 85 -15.57 4.45 1.03
N LYS A 86 -16.73 4.28 0.38
CA LYS A 86 -17.33 5.34 -0.42
C LYS A 86 -17.60 6.57 0.45
N ILE A 87 -17.29 7.73 -0.12
CA ILE A 87 -17.16 9.03 0.54
C ILE A 87 -18.38 9.42 1.40
N ASP A 88 -19.58 8.96 1.02
CA ASP A 88 -20.83 9.25 1.74
C ASP A 88 -20.82 8.75 3.19
N THR A 89 -20.05 7.70 3.50
CA THR A 89 -19.98 7.14 4.87
C THR A 89 -18.78 7.67 5.65
N PHE A 90 -17.67 8.01 4.99
CA PHE A 90 -16.41 8.38 5.66
C PHE A 90 -16.37 9.87 6.02
N SER A 91 -16.84 10.79 5.15
CA SER A 91 -16.86 12.23 5.44
C SER A 91 -17.68 12.58 6.71
N TYR A 92 -18.79 11.88 6.93
CA TYR A 92 -19.66 12.10 8.10
C TYR A 92 -19.09 11.53 9.40
N LEU A 93 -18.35 10.41 9.33
CA LEU A 93 -17.72 9.80 10.51
C LEU A 93 -16.55 10.64 11.06
N TYR A 94 -15.83 11.40 10.22
CA TYR A 94 -14.70 12.23 10.70
C TYR A 94 -15.08 13.61 11.21
N HIS A 95 -16.23 14.15 10.82
CA HIS A 95 -16.74 15.40 11.38
C HIS A 95 -17.47 15.21 12.73
N LEU A 96 -17.81 13.97 13.10
CA LEU A 96 -18.54 13.65 14.34
C LEU A 96 -17.66 13.10 15.48
N ILE A 97 -16.37 12.86 15.24
CA ILE A 97 -15.43 12.61 16.33
C ILE A 97 -14.95 13.99 16.81
N PRO A 98 -15.29 14.42 18.04
CA PRO A 98 -14.69 15.61 18.61
C PRO A 98 -13.19 15.36 18.66
N GLN A 99 -12.41 16.27 18.06
CA GLN A 99 -10.97 16.22 18.20
C GLN A 99 -10.64 16.50 19.67
N ILE A 100 -10.41 15.43 20.42
CA ILE A 100 -9.82 15.45 21.76
C ILE A 100 -8.31 15.38 21.59
#